data_AF-A0A077PMP4-F1
#
_entry.id   AF-A0A077PMP4-F1
#
_cell.length_a   1.000
_cell.length_b   1.000
_cell.length_c   1.000
_cell.angle_alpha   90.00
_cell.angle_beta   90.00
_cell.angle_gamma   90.00
#
_symmetry.space_group_name_H-M   'P 1'
#
loop_
_entity.id
_entity.type
_entity.pdbx_description
1 polymer ?
#
loop_
_entity_poly.entity_id
_entity_poly.type
_entity_poly.pdbx_seq_one_letter_code
_entity_poly.pdbx_strand_id
1 'polypeptide(L)'
;MSIQRVTFPALITLIAAFSPVTQASINTAQIVASSVSPSCIQWRVSGICYWLLCGLHGCTVKTSVKVTHYLPEVVVSTYQTPGGNPWSEVAQVSQLSGGVENTVSGALSHLSAGGGNHNVQVAGQRRTSLRFKYADAIGHPATNLIGGQISGYSCRSAATPLIPYFLSTLDTVAWRSGLPELFYPEALIPGQRELGSQMAGNVWGNIYPRSGFVNQTDDDKAAAVVAQRVVDIITRAGQPHVYQTLKGTRTAGYWPPEPVTENTGTQNHQWQRLSPQLSQSCAVFPDGEHTAASNGNQAYALWQSYSCCQRRGQRFLSSTDI
;
A
#
# COMPACT_ATOMS: atom_id res chain seq x y z
N MET A 1 13.09 66.07 -27.86
CA MET A 1 13.80 65.38 -26.75
C MET A 1 12.87 64.32 -26.18
N SER A 2 13.41 63.12 -25.99
CA SER A 2 12.74 61.86 -25.69
C SER A 2 12.12 61.84 -24.29
N ILE A 3 10.90 61.33 -24.15
CA ILE A 3 10.34 60.91 -22.85
C ILE A 3 10.05 59.41 -22.95
N GLN A 4 10.87 58.63 -22.23
CA GLN A 4 10.83 57.18 -22.15
C GLN A 4 9.50 56.69 -21.55
N ARG A 5 8.89 55.71 -22.20
CA ARG A 5 7.85 54.87 -21.60
C ARG A 5 8.52 53.87 -20.66
N VAL A 6 8.24 53.99 -19.36
CA VAL A 6 8.59 52.99 -18.36
C VAL A 6 7.54 51.89 -18.40
N THR A 7 7.92 50.71 -18.90
CA THR A 7 7.12 49.48 -18.78
C THR A 7 7.47 48.80 -17.46
N PHE A 8 6.52 48.76 -16.52
CA PHE A 8 6.58 47.88 -15.34
C PHE A 8 6.12 46.47 -15.75
N PRO A 9 6.88 45.40 -15.45
CA PRO A 9 6.38 44.05 -15.61
C PRO A 9 5.46 43.72 -14.43
N ALA A 10 4.20 43.37 -14.73
CA ALA A 10 3.29 42.79 -13.76
C ALA A 10 3.77 41.36 -13.44
N LEU A 11 4.40 41.18 -12.29
CA LEU A 11 4.72 39.87 -11.73
C LEU A 11 3.43 39.28 -11.14
N ILE A 12 2.75 38.42 -11.89
CA ILE A 12 1.60 37.65 -11.38
C ILE A 12 2.16 36.48 -10.56
N THR A 13 2.20 36.62 -9.24
CA THR A 13 2.43 35.51 -8.31
C THR A 13 1.15 34.69 -8.16
N LEU A 14 1.07 33.56 -8.88
CA LEU A 14 -0.01 32.59 -8.75
C LEU A 14 0.22 31.74 -7.48
N ILE A 15 -0.26 32.19 -6.33
CA ILE A 15 -0.34 31.35 -5.12
C ILE A 15 -1.58 30.47 -5.30
N ALA A 16 -1.40 29.27 -5.85
CA ALA A 16 -2.44 28.25 -5.84
C ALA A 16 -2.56 27.67 -4.42
N ALA A 17 -3.56 28.13 -3.66
CA ALA A 17 -4.03 27.41 -2.49
C ALA A 17 -4.71 26.12 -2.96
N PHE A 18 -3.98 25.01 -2.95
CA PHE A 18 -4.55 23.69 -3.21
C PHE A 18 -5.35 23.26 -1.97
N SER A 19 -6.63 23.62 -1.90
CA SER A 19 -7.56 22.94 -1.00
C SER A 19 -7.66 21.48 -1.42
N PRO A 20 -7.57 20.50 -0.50
CA PRO A 20 -7.75 19.11 -0.85
C PRO A 20 -9.18 18.92 -1.38
N VAL A 21 -9.31 18.60 -2.66
CA VAL A 21 -10.60 18.28 -3.26
C VAL A 21 -10.99 16.88 -2.79
N THR A 22 -12.14 16.76 -2.13
CA THR A 22 -12.75 15.46 -1.88
C THR A 22 -13.23 14.89 -3.21
N GLN A 23 -12.63 13.78 -3.64
CA GLN A 23 -13.00 13.09 -4.86
C GLN A 23 -13.58 11.74 -4.49
N ALA A 24 -14.76 11.43 -5.03
CA ALA A 24 -15.41 10.13 -4.80
C ALA A 24 -14.68 8.97 -5.50
N SER A 25 -13.81 9.29 -6.45
CA SER A 25 -13.00 8.35 -7.22
C SER A 25 -11.69 8.98 -7.69
N ILE A 26 -10.68 8.15 -7.90
CA ILE A 26 -9.36 8.49 -8.45
C ILE A 26 -9.11 7.71 -9.73
N ASN A 27 -8.25 8.25 -10.61
CA ASN A 27 -7.81 7.56 -11.83
C ASN A 27 -6.30 7.28 -11.83
N THR A 28 -5.85 6.48 -12.79
CA THR A 28 -4.44 6.07 -12.89
C THR A 28 -3.49 7.26 -13.06
N ALA A 29 -3.90 8.29 -13.81
CA ALA A 29 -3.07 9.48 -14.03
C ALA A 29 -2.87 10.28 -12.74
N GLN A 30 -3.91 10.43 -11.92
CA GLN A 30 -3.82 11.08 -10.62
C GLN A 30 -2.94 10.30 -9.64
N ILE A 31 -3.06 8.96 -9.63
CA ILE A 31 -2.20 8.09 -8.82
C ILE A 31 -0.73 8.30 -9.23
N VAL A 32 -0.41 8.18 -10.52
CA VAL A 32 0.95 8.38 -11.04
C VAL A 32 1.48 9.78 -10.71
N ALA A 33 0.68 10.82 -10.91
CA ALA A 33 1.06 12.19 -10.59
C ALA A 33 1.38 12.37 -9.10
N SER A 34 0.58 11.74 -8.23
CA SER A 34 0.77 11.82 -6.77
C SER A 34 1.99 11.06 -6.25
N SER A 35 2.53 10.12 -7.03
CA SER A 35 3.69 9.34 -6.61
C SER A 35 5.01 10.11 -6.74
N VAL A 36 5.02 11.25 -7.44
CA VAL A 36 6.19 12.11 -7.51
C VAL A 36 6.29 12.96 -6.23
N SER A 37 6.30 12.29 -5.08
CA SER A 37 6.37 12.91 -3.76
C SER A 37 7.73 12.63 -3.10
N PRO A 38 8.58 13.65 -2.92
CA PRO A 38 9.83 13.51 -2.19
C PRO A 38 9.63 13.02 -0.75
N SER A 39 8.50 13.39 -0.12
CA SER A 39 8.17 13.01 1.25
C SER A 39 7.86 11.52 1.41
N CYS A 40 7.36 10.87 0.35
CA CYS A 40 7.15 9.43 0.29
C CYS A 40 8.42 8.68 -0.11
N ILE A 41 9.14 9.15 -1.12
CA ILE A 41 10.34 8.46 -1.64
C ILE A 41 11.44 8.36 -0.56
N GLN A 42 11.63 9.42 0.25
CA GLN A 42 12.62 9.48 1.35
C GLN A 42 13.99 8.89 0.97
N TRP A 43 14.51 9.37 -0.17
CA TRP A 43 15.77 8.88 -0.70
C TRP A 43 16.94 9.26 0.19
N ARG A 44 17.83 8.30 0.46
CA ARG A 44 19.08 8.55 1.16
C ARG A 44 20.21 7.64 0.72
N VAL A 45 21.44 8.12 0.90
CA VAL A 45 22.62 7.25 0.93
C VAL A 45 22.59 6.49 2.25
N SER A 46 22.77 5.18 2.19
CA SER A 46 22.72 4.29 3.35
C SER A 46 24.00 3.49 3.55
N GLY A 47 25.01 3.63 2.68
CA GLY A 47 26.25 2.89 2.83
C GLY A 47 27.12 2.79 1.58
N ILE A 48 28.04 1.84 1.60
CA ILE A 48 28.97 1.52 0.50
C ILE A 48 28.96 0.01 0.27
N CYS A 49 28.92 -0.40 -1.00
CA CYS A 49 29.12 -1.79 -1.41
C CYS A 49 30.52 -2.00 -1.98
N TYR A 50 31.09 -3.18 -1.73
CA TYR A 50 32.38 -3.61 -2.21
C TYR A 50 32.21 -4.76 -3.21
N TRP A 51 32.83 -4.62 -4.37
CA TRP A 51 32.77 -5.55 -5.49
C TRP A 51 34.17 -5.95 -5.91
N LEU A 52 34.36 -7.20 -6.28
CA LEU A 52 35.60 -7.66 -6.89
C LEU A 52 35.47 -7.63 -8.41
N LEU A 53 36.33 -6.86 -9.06
CA LEU A 53 36.48 -6.83 -10.51
C LEU A 53 37.81 -7.49 -10.89
N CYS A 54 37.75 -8.69 -11.47
CA CYS A 54 38.93 -9.40 -11.98
C CYS A 54 39.06 -9.23 -13.49
N GLY A 55 40.26 -8.88 -13.96
CA GLY A 55 40.65 -8.86 -15.37
C GLY A 55 41.85 -9.79 -15.60
N LEU A 56 42.47 -9.68 -16.78
CA LEU A 56 43.61 -10.54 -17.17
C LEU A 56 44.86 -10.35 -16.29
N HIS A 57 45.02 -9.18 -15.67
CA HIS A 57 46.22 -8.82 -14.89
C HIS A 57 45.99 -8.77 -13.38
N GLY A 58 44.88 -9.34 -12.88
CA GLY A 58 44.56 -9.41 -11.45
C GLY A 58 43.18 -8.88 -11.11
N CYS A 59 42.90 -8.79 -9.81
CA CYS A 59 41.62 -8.37 -9.26
C CYS A 59 41.74 -7.05 -8.50
N THR A 60 40.75 -6.17 -8.69
CA THR A 60 40.67 -4.88 -8.00
C THR A 60 39.33 -4.78 -7.29
N VAL A 61 39.34 -4.27 -6.05
CA VAL A 61 38.11 -3.95 -5.34
C VAL A 61 37.54 -2.64 -5.87
N LYS A 62 36.30 -2.68 -6.34
CA LYS A 62 35.52 -1.52 -6.76
C LYS A 62 34.43 -1.24 -5.74
N THR A 63 34.14 0.03 -5.52
CA THR A 63 33.08 0.46 -4.61
C THR A 63 31.91 1.08 -5.37
N SER A 64 30.73 1.03 -4.76
CA SER A 64 29.53 1.71 -5.23
C SER A 64 28.72 2.21 -4.05
N VAL A 65 28.02 3.32 -4.23
CA VAL A 65 27.09 3.84 -3.21
C VAL A 65 25.95 2.85 -2.99
N LYS A 66 25.63 2.57 -1.72
CA LYS A 66 24.39 1.89 -1.31
C LYS A 66 23.37 2.97 -1.00
N VAL A 67 22.23 2.90 -1.67
CA VAL A 67 21.10 3.80 -1.48
C VAL A 67 19.94 3.05 -0.84
N THR A 68 19.12 3.78 -0.09
CA THR A 68 17.85 3.29 0.45
C THR A 68 16.77 4.32 0.19
N HIS A 69 15.63 3.88 -0.31
CA HIS A 69 14.47 4.73 -0.57
C HIS A 69 13.19 3.91 -0.68
N TYR A 70 12.05 4.54 -0.50
CA TYR A 70 10.75 3.89 -0.65
C TYR A 70 10.30 3.91 -2.10
N LEU A 71 9.81 2.77 -2.55
CA LEU A 71 9.15 2.62 -3.83
C LEU A 71 7.67 2.34 -3.61
N PRO A 72 6.79 2.87 -4.48
CA PRO A 72 5.40 2.50 -4.45
C PRO A 72 5.26 1.08 -5.01
N GLU A 73 4.59 0.22 -4.28
CA GLU A 73 4.47 -1.20 -4.60
C GLU A 73 3.09 -1.53 -5.15
N VAL A 74 2.04 -1.24 -4.38
CA VAL A 74 0.65 -1.54 -4.74
C VAL A 74 -0.27 -0.40 -4.35
N VAL A 75 -1.38 -0.28 -5.07
CA VAL A 75 -2.54 0.50 -4.65
C VAL A 75 -3.57 -0.47 -4.11
N VAL A 76 -3.95 -0.28 -2.85
CA VAL A 76 -4.98 -1.05 -2.17
C VAL A 76 -6.25 -0.23 -2.11
N SER A 77 -7.31 -0.74 -2.70
CA SER A 77 -8.64 -0.16 -2.68
C SER A 77 -9.52 -0.94 -1.74
N THR A 78 -10.22 -0.27 -0.84
CA THR A 78 -11.15 -0.89 0.12
C THR A 78 -12.53 -0.26 -0.02
N TYR A 79 -13.57 -1.06 -0.20
CA TYR A 79 -14.89 -0.56 -0.58
C TYR A 79 -16.03 -1.40 -0.02
N GLN A 80 -17.22 -0.82 0.07
CA GLN A 80 -18.34 -1.46 0.78
C GLN A 80 -19.15 -2.44 -0.08
N THR A 81 -19.36 -2.11 -1.35
CA THR A 81 -20.24 -2.86 -2.27
C THR A 81 -19.46 -3.40 -3.47
N PRO A 82 -19.81 -4.57 -4.04
CA PRO A 82 -19.14 -5.07 -5.25
C PRO A 82 -19.10 -4.00 -6.35
N GLY A 83 -17.93 -3.79 -6.94
CA GLY A 83 -17.73 -2.75 -7.96
C GLY A 83 -17.66 -1.31 -7.45
N GLY A 84 -17.67 -1.10 -6.13
CA GLY A 84 -17.48 0.20 -5.48
C GLY A 84 -16.02 0.64 -5.36
N ASN A 85 -15.11 0.07 -6.15
CA ASN A 85 -13.69 0.43 -6.11
C ASN A 85 -13.53 1.92 -6.50
N PRO A 86 -12.90 2.76 -5.65
CA PRO A 86 -12.74 4.19 -5.94
C PRO A 86 -11.72 4.46 -7.05
N TRP A 87 -10.91 3.48 -7.46
CA TRP A 87 -10.05 3.60 -8.63
C TRP A 87 -10.83 3.23 -9.90
N SER A 88 -11.17 4.23 -10.71
CA SER A 88 -12.13 4.12 -11.82
C SER A 88 -11.85 2.98 -12.81
N GLU A 89 -10.59 2.78 -13.18
CA GLU A 89 -10.18 1.76 -14.14
C GLU A 89 -10.23 0.36 -13.52
N VAL A 90 -9.95 0.25 -12.22
CA VAL A 90 -9.99 -1.04 -11.50
C VAL A 90 -11.42 -1.41 -11.10
N ALA A 91 -12.33 -0.45 -10.94
CA ALA A 91 -13.74 -0.73 -10.65
C ALA A 91 -14.37 -1.70 -11.64
N GLN A 92 -14.03 -1.62 -12.92
CA GLN A 92 -14.49 -2.57 -13.94
C GLN A 92 -13.90 -3.97 -13.72
N VAL A 93 -12.62 -4.06 -13.36
CA VAL A 93 -11.95 -5.34 -13.04
C VAL A 93 -12.60 -5.99 -11.82
N SER A 94 -12.87 -5.22 -10.77
CA SER A 94 -13.55 -5.67 -9.55
C SER A 94 -14.99 -6.16 -9.82
N GLN A 95 -15.71 -5.50 -10.74
CA GLN A 95 -17.05 -5.93 -11.13
C GLN A 95 -17.03 -7.28 -11.85
N LEU A 96 -16.09 -7.48 -12.76
CA LEU A 96 -15.98 -8.73 -13.53
C LEU A 96 -15.61 -9.92 -12.63
N SER A 97 -14.69 -9.73 -11.69
CA SER A 97 -14.32 -10.78 -10.73
C SER A 97 -15.46 -11.11 -9.74
N GLY A 98 -16.30 -10.12 -9.39
CA GLY A 98 -17.51 -10.34 -8.59
C GLY A 98 -18.55 -11.26 -9.25
N GLY A 99 -18.52 -11.45 -10.57
CA GLY A 99 -19.34 -12.46 -11.24
C GLY A 99 -19.05 -13.88 -10.77
N VAL A 100 -17.78 -14.21 -10.53
CA VAL A 100 -17.34 -15.51 -10.00
C VAL A 100 -17.81 -15.67 -8.55
N GLU A 101 -17.67 -14.62 -7.74
CA GLU A 101 -18.19 -14.60 -6.37
C GLU A 101 -19.67 -14.97 -6.31
N ASN A 102 -20.52 -14.35 -7.13
CA ASN A 102 -21.95 -14.61 -7.12
C ASN A 102 -22.29 -16.09 -7.38
N THR A 103 -21.48 -16.80 -8.19
CA THR A 103 -21.66 -18.25 -8.41
C THR A 103 -21.27 -19.08 -7.19
N VAL A 104 -20.17 -18.73 -6.52
CA VAL A 104 -19.62 -19.46 -5.38
C VAL A 104 -20.45 -19.18 -4.12
N SER A 105 -20.82 -17.92 -3.86
CA SER A 105 -21.72 -17.53 -2.78
C SER A 105 -23.13 -18.10 -2.96
N GLY A 106 -23.60 -18.30 -4.20
CA GLY A 106 -24.84 -19.02 -4.48
C GLY A 106 -24.79 -20.48 -4.03
N ALA A 107 -23.65 -21.16 -4.23
CA ALA A 107 -23.42 -22.53 -3.77
C ALA A 107 -23.16 -22.63 -2.25
N LEU A 108 -22.63 -21.56 -1.65
CA LEU A 108 -22.32 -21.44 -0.23
C LEU A 108 -23.26 -20.42 0.44
N SER A 109 -24.56 -20.55 0.20
CA SER A 109 -25.59 -19.57 0.61
C SER A 109 -25.60 -19.21 2.11
N HIS A 110 -25.00 -20.04 2.98
CA HIS A 110 -24.79 -19.76 4.41
C HIS A 110 -23.61 -18.82 4.71
N LEU A 111 -22.69 -18.59 3.77
CA LEU A 111 -21.55 -17.66 3.86
C LEU A 111 -21.81 -16.33 3.14
N SER A 112 -23.00 -16.17 2.55
CA SER A 112 -23.44 -14.99 1.80
C SER A 112 -23.84 -13.84 2.73
N ALA A 113 -22.89 -13.34 3.51
CA ALA A 113 -23.02 -12.07 4.20
C ALA A 113 -22.87 -10.96 3.15
N GLY A 114 -23.97 -10.39 2.66
CA GLY A 114 -23.97 -9.38 1.59
C GLY A 114 -23.02 -8.23 1.88
N GLY A 115 -22.22 -7.82 0.89
CA GLY A 115 -21.26 -6.73 1.05
C GLY A 115 -21.97 -5.39 1.25
N GLY A 116 -22.13 -5.02 2.52
CA GLY A 116 -22.75 -3.80 2.98
C GLY A 116 -22.44 -3.60 4.45
N ASN A 117 -22.73 -2.40 4.96
CA ASN A 117 -22.63 -2.12 6.39
C ASN A 117 -23.64 -3.05 7.09
N HIS A 118 -23.18 -4.18 7.65
CA HIS A 118 -24.03 -5.15 8.35
C HIS A 118 -24.53 -4.52 9.65
N ASN A 119 -25.54 -3.67 9.50
CA ASN A 119 -26.43 -3.31 10.58
C ASN A 119 -27.33 -4.53 10.82
N VAL A 120 -26.81 -5.54 11.52
CA VAL A 120 -27.70 -6.56 12.10
C VAL A 120 -28.51 -5.83 13.18
N GLN A 121 -29.67 -5.32 12.78
CA GLN A 121 -30.61 -4.66 13.67
C GLN A 121 -31.29 -5.72 14.53
N VAL A 122 -30.65 -6.15 15.61
CA VAL A 122 -31.38 -6.75 16.72
C VAL A 122 -32.14 -5.62 17.40
N ALA A 123 -33.48 -5.69 17.34
CA ALA A 123 -34.35 -4.68 17.94
C ALA A 123 -33.99 -4.47 19.42
N GLY A 124 -33.49 -3.27 19.76
CA GLY A 124 -33.20 -2.86 21.15
C GLY A 124 -31.73 -2.57 21.49
N GLN A 125 -30.75 -2.92 20.64
CA GLN A 125 -29.33 -2.61 20.89
C GLN A 125 -28.73 -1.76 19.77
N ARG A 126 -28.40 -0.49 20.08
CA ARG A 126 -27.90 0.51 19.13
C ARG A 126 -26.38 0.41 18.96
N ARG A 127 -25.96 0.45 17.68
CA ARG A 127 -24.60 0.59 17.09
C ARG A 127 -23.79 -0.71 16.99
N THR A 128 -23.85 -1.33 15.82
CA THR A 128 -22.91 -2.38 15.40
C THR A 128 -21.62 -1.71 14.92
N SER A 129 -20.49 -2.00 15.58
CA SER A 129 -19.15 -1.58 15.16
C SER A 129 -18.54 -2.53 14.13
N LEU A 130 -19.20 -3.64 13.82
CA LEU A 130 -18.75 -4.60 12.82
C LEU A 130 -19.01 -4.06 11.40
N ARG A 131 -17.94 -3.94 10.61
CA ARG A 131 -17.95 -3.47 9.22
C ARG A 131 -17.35 -4.53 8.32
N PHE A 132 -17.93 -4.71 7.14
CA PHE A 132 -17.34 -5.53 6.07
C PHE A 132 -16.80 -4.61 4.97
N LYS A 133 -15.61 -4.93 4.45
CA LYS A 133 -15.04 -4.29 3.25
C LYS A 133 -14.57 -5.36 2.26
N TYR A 134 -14.85 -5.12 1.00
CA TYR A 134 -14.05 -5.69 -0.08
C TYR A 134 -12.71 -4.98 -0.14
N ALA A 135 -11.73 -5.66 -0.69
CA ALA A 135 -10.43 -5.09 -0.94
C ALA A 135 -9.76 -5.68 -2.19
N ASP A 136 -9.10 -4.81 -2.94
CA ASP A 136 -8.31 -5.18 -4.12
C ASP A 136 -6.92 -4.54 -4.01
N ALA A 137 -5.87 -5.30 -4.30
CA ALA A 137 -4.50 -4.80 -4.39
C ALA A 137 -3.97 -4.98 -5.81
N ILE A 138 -3.65 -3.86 -6.46
CA ILE A 138 -3.13 -3.83 -7.82
C ILE A 138 -1.74 -3.18 -7.79
N GLY A 139 -0.80 -3.73 -8.55
CA GLY A 139 0.55 -3.19 -8.69
C GLY A 139 0.54 -1.72 -9.07
N HIS A 140 1.35 -0.93 -8.37
CA HIS A 140 1.28 0.51 -8.47
C HIS A 140 1.77 0.98 -9.87
N PRO A 141 1.04 1.87 -10.57
CA PRO A 141 1.35 2.24 -11.95
C PRO A 141 2.71 2.95 -12.10
N ALA A 142 3.13 3.70 -11.07
CA ALA A 142 4.41 4.43 -11.06
C ALA A 142 5.62 3.61 -10.59
N THR A 143 5.46 2.32 -10.26
CA THR A 143 6.55 1.50 -9.70
C THR A 143 7.82 1.52 -10.55
N ASN A 144 7.69 1.31 -11.86
CA ASN A 144 8.83 1.35 -12.78
C ASN A 144 9.25 2.78 -13.15
N LEU A 145 8.38 3.79 -12.95
CA LEU A 145 8.72 5.19 -13.22
C LEU A 145 9.62 5.77 -12.13
N ILE A 146 9.49 5.28 -10.90
CA ILE A 146 10.31 5.74 -9.75
C ILE A 146 11.47 4.77 -9.52
N GLY A 147 11.22 3.47 -9.69
CA GLY A 147 12.21 2.41 -9.50
C GLY A 147 13.09 2.18 -10.72
N GLY A 148 14.40 2.07 -10.50
CA GLY A 148 15.37 1.61 -11.48
C GLY A 148 15.76 2.62 -12.56
N GLN A 149 15.23 3.85 -12.51
CA GLN A 149 15.50 4.88 -13.53
C GLN A 149 16.94 5.40 -13.52
N ILE A 150 17.52 5.56 -12.33
CA ILE A 150 18.88 6.08 -12.17
C ILE A 150 19.80 4.93 -11.79
N SER A 151 20.65 4.52 -12.73
CA SER A 151 21.61 3.43 -12.50
C SER A 151 22.47 3.71 -11.28
N GLY A 152 22.39 2.84 -10.27
CA GLY A 152 23.17 2.91 -9.04
C GLY A 152 22.59 3.83 -7.95
N TYR A 153 21.56 4.60 -8.26
CA TYR A 153 20.92 5.51 -7.31
C TYR A 153 19.40 5.32 -7.20
N SER A 154 18.79 4.47 -8.03
CA SER A 154 17.41 4.04 -7.87
C SER A 154 17.29 2.52 -7.90
N CYS A 155 16.74 1.95 -6.82
CA CYS A 155 16.42 0.53 -6.70
C CYS A 155 15.25 0.16 -7.59
N ARG A 156 15.21 -1.12 -8.01
CA ARG A 156 14.06 -1.68 -8.71
C ARG A 156 13.08 -2.23 -7.68
N SER A 157 11.80 -2.01 -7.91
CA SER A 157 10.75 -2.62 -7.10
C SER A 157 10.53 -4.09 -7.52
N ALA A 158 9.97 -4.89 -6.61
CA ALA A 158 9.49 -6.23 -6.89
C ALA A 158 8.07 -6.24 -7.52
N ALA A 159 7.31 -5.15 -7.37
CA ALA A 159 5.97 -5.05 -7.91
C ALA A 159 5.97 -4.85 -9.44
N THR A 160 5.00 -5.49 -10.10
CA THR A 160 4.74 -5.29 -11.52
C THR A 160 3.56 -4.33 -11.66
N PRO A 161 3.72 -3.19 -12.39
CA PRO A 161 2.64 -2.21 -12.55
C PRO A 161 1.35 -2.84 -13.10
N LEU A 162 0.21 -2.43 -12.55
CA LEU A 162 -1.14 -2.79 -13.00
C LEU A 162 -1.49 -4.29 -12.95
N ILE A 163 -0.68 -5.12 -12.29
CA ILE A 163 -1.00 -6.54 -12.07
C ILE A 163 -1.82 -6.72 -10.79
N PRO A 164 -2.92 -7.50 -10.80
CA PRO A 164 -3.68 -7.79 -9.60
C PRO A 164 -2.94 -8.77 -8.68
N TYR A 165 -2.62 -8.33 -7.47
CA TYR A 165 -2.02 -9.17 -6.42
C TYR A 165 -3.07 -9.79 -5.50
N PHE A 166 -4.17 -9.10 -5.27
CA PHE A 166 -5.29 -9.59 -4.46
C PHE A 166 -6.60 -9.02 -4.96
N LEU A 167 -7.64 -9.87 -5.03
CA LEU A 167 -9.01 -9.49 -5.32
C LEU A 167 -9.91 -10.25 -4.35
N SER A 168 -10.49 -9.54 -3.38
CA SER A 168 -11.34 -10.14 -2.34
C SER A 168 -12.53 -10.95 -2.88
N THR A 169 -13.03 -10.59 -4.07
CA THR A 169 -14.10 -11.29 -4.79
C THR A 169 -13.67 -12.67 -5.33
N LEU A 170 -12.38 -12.92 -5.53
CA LEU A 170 -11.85 -14.24 -5.89
C LEU A 170 -11.48 -15.08 -4.66
N ASP A 171 -11.31 -14.43 -3.51
CA ASP A 171 -10.91 -15.03 -2.24
C ASP A 171 -12.11 -15.23 -1.29
N THR A 172 -13.29 -15.53 -1.83
CA THR A 172 -14.58 -15.47 -1.10
C THR A 172 -14.60 -16.26 0.21
N VAL A 173 -14.06 -17.49 0.21
CA VAL A 173 -14.10 -18.37 1.39
C VAL A 173 -13.26 -17.80 2.52
N ALA A 174 -11.98 -17.51 2.28
CA ALA A 174 -11.08 -16.99 3.31
C ALA A 174 -11.47 -15.56 3.71
N TRP A 175 -11.77 -14.70 2.73
CA TRP A 175 -12.06 -13.29 2.97
C TRP A 175 -13.38 -13.03 3.71
N ARG A 176 -14.45 -13.79 3.39
CA ARG A 176 -15.77 -13.59 4.02
C ARG A 176 -15.94 -14.38 5.32
N SER A 177 -15.34 -15.56 5.43
CA SER A 177 -15.52 -16.38 6.64
C SER A 177 -14.43 -16.13 7.69
N GLY A 178 -13.22 -15.75 7.27
CA GLY A 178 -12.04 -15.71 8.13
C GLY A 178 -11.64 -17.09 8.69
N LEU A 179 -12.31 -18.18 8.30
CA LEU A 179 -12.14 -19.50 8.93
C LEU A 179 -10.71 -20.06 8.84
N PRO A 180 -10.01 -19.98 7.69
CA PRO A 180 -8.62 -20.45 7.64
C PRO A 180 -7.68 -19.65 8.56
N GLU A 181 -8.06 -18.41 8.85
CA GLU A 181 -7.25 -17.47 9.64
C GLU A 181 -7.45 -17.62 11.16
N LEU A 182 -8.53 -18.27 11.60
CA LEU A 182 -8.80 -18.49 13.03
C LEU A 182 -7.83 -19.48 13.70
N PHE A 183 -7.12 -20.27 12.90
CA PHE A 183 -6.13 -21.23 13.41
C PHE A 183 -4.78 -20.58 13.74
N TYR A 184 -4.59 -19.30 13.39
CA TYR A 184 -3.40 -18.55 13.80
C TYR A 184 -3.49 -18.16 15.29
N PRO A 185 -2.42 -18.35 16.08
CA PRO A 185 -2.38 -17.91 17.48
C PRO A 185 -2.77 -16.45 17.67
N GLU A 186 -2.40 -15.59 16.71
CA GLU A 186 -2.67 -14.15 16.72
C GLU A 186 -4.16 -13.82 16.55
N ALA A 187 -4.97 -14.74 16.03
CA ALA A 187 -6.42 -14.59 16.00
C ALA A 187 -7.09 -14.94 17.34
N LEU A 188 -6.43 -15.74 18.18
CA LEU A 188 -6.99 -16.31 19.41
C LEU A 188 -6.53 -15.57 20.68
N ILE A 189 -5.37 -14.91 20.61
CA ILE A 189 -4.76 -14.23 21.74
C ILE A 189 -4.97 -12.72 21.59
N PRO A 190 -5.80 -12.07 22.43
CA PRO A 190 -6.00 -10.63 22.39
C PRO A 190 -4.67 -9.85 22.55
N GLY A 191 -4.54 -8.71 21.87
CA GLY A 191 -3.32 -7.88 21.93
C GLY A 191 -2.18 -8.35 21.03
N GLN A 192 -2.28 -9.52 20.40
CA GLN A 192 -1.36 -9.93 19.35
C GLN A 192 -1.72 -9.25 18.03
N ARG A 193 -0.71 -8.77 17.30
CA ARG A 193 -0.83 -8.22 15.93
C ARG A 193 -2.02 -7.26 15.78
N GLU A 194 -1.98 -6.14 16.51
CA GLU A 194 -2.96 -5.06 16.41
C GLU A 194 -2.37 -3.89 15.62
N LEU A 195 -3.15 -3.25 14.76
CA LEU A 195 -2.75 -1.99 14.15
C LEU A 195 -2.94 -0.86 15.16
N GLY A 196 -1.83 -0.26 15.59
CA GLY A 196 -1.78 0.68 16.72
C GLY A 196 -1.38 0.01 18.03
N SER A 197 -1.43 0.77 19.13
CA SER A 197 -0.98 0.32 20.46
C SER A 197 -2.02 0.64 21.52
N GLN A 198 -2.32 -0.35 22.37
CA GLN A 198 -3.20 -0.18 23.53
C GLN A 198 -2.64 0.84 24.52
N MET A 199 -1.32 0.83 24.74
CA MET A 199 -0.65 1.77 25.64
C MET A 199 -0.76 3.22 25.16
N ALA A 200 -0.77 3.44 23.85
CA ALA A 200 -0.94 4.75 23.24
C ALA A 200 -2.42 5.14 23.05
N GLY A 201 -3.36 4.26 23.39
CA GLY A 201 -4.80 4.49 23.22
C GLY A 201 -5.24 4.67 21.76
N ASN A 202 -4.46 4.16 20.79
CA ASN A 202 -4.67 4.41 19.36
C ASN A 202 -4.87 3.12 18.54
N VAL A 203 -5.39 2.05 19.14
CA VAL A 203 -5.69 0.80 18.42
C VAL A 203 -6.80 1.01 17.41
N TRP A 204 -6.52 0.70 16.15
CA TRP A 204 -7.47 0.79 15.05
C TRP A 204 -8.20 -0.53 14.82
N GLY A 205 -7.52 -1.65 15.02
CA GLY A 205 -8.11 -2.99 14.93
C GLY A 205 -7.07 -4.10 14.90
N ASN A 206 -7.53 -5.33 15.05
CA ASN A 206 -6.72 -6.55 14.96
C ASN A 206 -6.35 -6.88 13.50
N ILE A 207 -5.15 -7.39 13.25
CA ILE A 207 -4.76 -7.90 11.92
C ILE A 207 -5.39 -9.28 11.65
N TYR A 208 -5.37 -10.18 12.63
CA TYR A 208 -5.91 -11.54 12.50
C TYR A 208 -7.29 -11.66 13.15
N PRO A 209 -8.26 -12.36 12.54
CA PRO A 209 -8.17 -13.03 11.23
C PRO A 209 -8.15 -12.02 10.07
N ARG A 210 -7.31 -12.27 9.06
CA ARG A 210 -7.16 -11.38 7.90
C ARG A 210 -8.34 -11.54 6.92
N SER A 211 -9.49 -11.04 7.35
CA SER A 211 -10.75 -11.07 6.62
C SER A 211 -11.24 -9.65 6.29
N GLY A 212 -12.33 -9.54 5.53
CA GLY A 212 -13.00 -8.27 5.25
C GLY A 212 -13.75 -7.69 6.46
N PHE A 213 -13.94 -8.44 7.55
CA PHE A 213 -14.68 -8.02 8.72
C PHE A 213 -13.78 -7.35 9.77
N VAL A 214 -14.10 -6.12 10.14
CA VAL A 214 -13.38 -5.34 11.17
C VAL A 214 -14.37 -4.79 12.18
N ASN A 215 -14.05 -4.93 13.46
CA ASN A 215 -14.82 -4.34 14.55
C ASN A 215 -14.30 -2.92 14.85
N GLN A 216 -14.80 -1.91 14.14
CA GLN A 216 -14.38 -0.53 14.26
C GLN A 216 -15.53 0.43 13.92
N THR A 217 -15.83 1.36 14.84
CA THR A 217 -16.89 2.35 14.66
C THR A 217 -16.58 3.36 13.57
N ASP A 218 -15.30 3.68 13.36
CA ASP A 218 -14.82 4.63 12.36
C ASP A 218 -14.59 3.92 11.01
N ASP A 219 -15.26 4.38 9.96
CA ASP A 219 -15.16 3.74 8.65
C ASP A 219 -13.77 3.90 8.00
N ASP A 220 -13.07 4.99 8.30
CA ASP A 220 -11.71 5.26 7.81
C ASP A 220 -10.69 4.31 8.42
N LYS A 221 -10.74 4.16 9.74
CA LYS A 221 -9.87 3.21 10.46
C LYS A 221 -10.16 1.78 10.04
N ALA A 222 -11.43 1.43 9.83
CA ALA A 222 -11.83 0.11 9.34
C ALA A 222 -11.24 -0.18 7.94
N ALA A 223 -11.34 0.80 7.02
CA ALA A 223 -10.75 0.71 5.69
C ALA A 223 -9.22 0.53 5.74
N ALA A 224 -8.53 1.32 6.57
CA ALA A 224 -7.08 1.23 6.73
C ALA A 224 -6.61 -0.11 7.31
N VAL A 225 -7.32 -0.65 8.31
CA VAL A 225 -7.04 -2.00 8.85
C VAL A 225 -7.19 -3.07 7.76
N VAL A 226 -8.23 -2.98 6.94
CA VAL A 226 -8.42 -3.91 5.82
C VAL A 226 -7.30 -3.79 4.80
N ALA A 227 -6.88 -2.55 4.47
CA ALA A 227 -5.74 -2.34 3.58
C ALA A 227 -4.45 -2.97 4.13
N GLN A 228 -4.20 -2.80 5.44
CA GLN A 228 -3.09 -3.42 6.15
C GLN A 228 -3.13 -4.96 6.07
N ARG A 229 -4.30 -5.57 6.27
CA ARG A 229 -4.47 -7.03 6.16
C ARG A 229 -4.13 -7.55 4.77
N VAL A 230 -4.59 -6.87 3.72
CA VAL A 230 -4.27 -7.26 2.34
C VAL A 230 -2.77 -7.23 2.08
N VAL A 231 -2.07 -6.18 2.51
CA VAL A 231 -0.61 -6.12 2.30
C VAL A 231 0.14 -7.13 3.17
N ASP A 232 -0.37 -7.44 4.37
CA ASP A 232 0.17 -8.53 5.20
C ASP A 232 0.09 -9.89 4.48
N ILE A 233 -1.01 -10.16 3.76
CA ILE A 233 -1.21 -11.36 2.95
C ILE A 233 -0.24 -11.38 1.76
N ILE A 234 -0.31 -10.38 0.87
CA ILE A 234 0.40 -10.46 -0.43
C ILE A 234 1.92 -10.44 -0.27
N THR A 235 2.44 -9.82 0.79
CA THR A 235 3.90 -9.76 1.03
C THR A 235 4.46 -11.01 1.70
N ARG A 236 3.62 -12.03 1.96
CA ARG A 236 4.01 -13.33 2.51
C ARG A 236 3.69 -14.45 1.53
N ALA A 237 4.44 -15.55 1.63
CA ALA A 237 4.18 -16.76 0.85
C ALA A 237 3.34 -17.77 1.67
N GLY A 238 2.58 -18.62 0.99
CA GLY A 238 1.86 -19.74 1.60
C GLY A 238 0.72 -19.32 2.55
N GLN A 239 0.11 -18.15 2.34
CA GLN A 239 -1.06 -17.74 3.12
C GLN A 239 -2.31 -18.47 2.61
N PRO A 240 -3.31 -18.77 3.47
CA PRO A 240 -4.50 -19.53 3.09
C PRO A 240 -5.55 -18.64 2.38
N HIS A 241 -5.10 -17.95 1.34
CA HIS A 241 -5.87 -16.99 0.54
C HIS A 241 -5.61 -17.23 -0.97
N VAL A 242 -6.48 -16.70 -1.83
CA VAL A 242 -6.28 -16.64 -3.28
C VAL A 242 -5.60 -15.32 -3.64
N TYR A 243 -4.30 -15.36 -3.93
CA TYR A 243 -3.50 -14.15 -4.17
C TYR A 243 -2.23 -14.45 -4.99
N GLN A 244 -1.57 -13.40 -5.48
CA GLN A 244 -0.21 -13.46 -6.01
C GLN A 244 0.77 -12.90 -4.99
N THR A 245 1.89 -13.58 -4.78
CA THR A 245 2.90 -13.12 -3.82
C THR A 245 3.70 -11.94 -4.38
N LEU A 246 3.67 -10.83 -3.65
CA LEU A 246 4.53 -9.67 -3.86
C LEU A 246 5.77 -9.78 -2.97
N LYS A 247 6.78 -10.49 -3.47
CA LYS A 247 8.04 -10.68 -2.75
C LYS A 247 9.23 -10.57 -3.69
N GLY A 248 10.12 -9.63 -3.39
CA GLY A 248 11.40 -9.51 -4.09
C GLY A 248 12.36 -10.64 -3.71
N THR A 249 13.21 -11.05 -4.65
CA THR A 249 14.30 -11.98 -4.37
C THR A 249 15.57 -11.19 -4.09
N ARG A 250 16.15 -11.37 -2.89
CA ARG A 250 17.42 -10.77 -2.51
C ARG A 250 18.53 -11.27 -3.43
N THR A 251 19.32 -10.35 -3.97
CA THR A 251 20.48 -10.67 -4.81
C THR A 251 21.67 -9.82 -4.43
N ALA A 252 22.85 -10.12 -4.98
CA ALA A 252 24.06 -9.36 -4.72
C ALA A 252 23.84 -7.87 -5.04
N GLY A 253 23.97 -7.01 -4.02
CA GLY A 253 23.75 -5.56 -4.16
C GLY A 253 22.28 -5.12 -4.24
N TYR A 254 21.33 -6.01 -3.92
CA TYR A 254 19.90 -5.71 -3.95
C TYR A 254 19.17 -6.35 -2.77
N TRP A 255 18.52 -5.51 -1.96
CA TRP A 255 17.81 -5.89 -0.75
C TRP A 255 16.35 -5.41 -0.87
N PRO A 256 15.43 -6.30 -1.25
CA PRO A 256 14.00 -6.01 -1.20
C PRO A 256 13.51 -5.88 0.24
N PRO A 257 12.36 -5.24 0.47
CA PRO A 257 11.77 -5.11 1.79
C PRO A 257 11.36 -6.47 2.36
N GLU A 258 11.37 -6.54 3.69
CA GLU A 258 10.75 -7.65 4.42
C GLU A 258 9.21 -7.56 4.35
N PRO A 259 8.49 -8.66 4.65
CA PRO A 259 7.03 -8.68 4.64
C PRO A 259 6.42 -7.56 5.48
N VAL A 260 5.27 -7.04 5.03
CA VAL A 260 4.64 -5.90 5.70
C VAL A 260 4.25 -6.26 7.13
N THR A 261 4.72 -5.48 8.10
CA THR A 261 4.38 -5.67 9.52
C THR A 261 3.99 -4.33 10.11
N GLU A 262 2.87 -4.30 10.80
CA GLU A 262 2.33 -3.13 11.49
C GLU A 262 3.22 -2.67 12.66
N ASN A 263 3.04 -1.42 13.11
CA ASN A 263 3.72 -0.83 14.29
C ASN A 263 5.26 -0.79 14.26
N THR A 264 5.89 -0.93 13.09
CA THR A 264 7.36 -0.81 12.95
C THR A 264 7.83 0.64 12.75
N GLY A 265 6.95 1.62 12.95
CA GLY A 265 7.16 2.99 12.46
C GLY A 265 7.43 2.98 10.96
N THR A 266 8.35 3.84 10.50
CA THR A 266 8.69 3.92 9.08
C THR A 266 9.57 2.76 8.59
N GLN A 267 10.12 1.91 9.46
CA GLN A 267 11.18 0.96 9.07
C GLN A 267 10.76 -0.04 7.99
N ASN A 268 9.48 -0.44 7.96
CA ASN A 268 8.99 -1.48 7.07
C ASN A 268 8.22 -0.93 5.85
N HIS A 269 7.24 -0.05 6.10
CA HIS A 269 6.37 0.49 5.05
C HIS A 269 5.76 1.84 5.46
N GLN A 270 5.15 2.51 4.49
CA GLN A 270 4.37 3.74 4.64
C GLN A 270 3.14 3.69 3.72
N TRP A 271 2.17 4.54 4.02
CA TRP A 271 0.91 4.66 3.31
C TRP A 271 0.73 6.06 2.77
N GLN A 272 0.38 6.16 1.50
CA GLN A 272 -0.13 7.39 0.89
C GLN A 272 -1.64 7.26 0.74
N ARG A 273 -2.40 8.17 1.35
CA ARG A 273 -3.85 8.24 1.15
C ARG A 273 -4.16 8.79 -0.24
N LEU A 274 -4.97 8.07 -1.02
CA LEU A 274 -5.32 8.45 -2.39
C LEU A 274 -6.78 8.89 -2.53
N SER A 275 -7.70 8.19 -1.86
CA SER A 275 -9.14 8.47 -1.87
C SER A 275 -9.68 8.34 -0.44
N PRO A 276 -10.58 9.24 0.01
CA PRO A 276 -11.32 10.27 -0.74
C PRO A 276 -10.58 11.60 -0.95
N GLN A 277 -9.44 11.79 -0.28
CA GLN A 277 -8.59 12.96 -0.43
C GLN A 277 -7.20 12.50 -0.87
N LEU A 278 -6.76 12.99 -2.02
CA LEU A 278 -5.46 12.66 -2.57
C LEU A 278 -4.37 13.40 -1.79
N SER A 279 -3.56 12.64 -1.05
CA SER A 279 -2.41 13.16 -0.33
C SER A 279 -1.15 13.10 -1.20
N GLN A 280 -0.31 14.13 -1.06
CA GLN A 280 1.06 14.13 -1.59
C GLN A 280 2.09 13.74 -0.53
N SER A 281 1.65 13.27 0.63
CA SER A 281 2.53 12.81 1.71
C SER A 281 2.20 11.39 2.15
N CYS A 282 3.21 10.75 2.74
CA CYS A 282 3.11 9.42 3.30
C CYS A 282 3.15 9.46 4.83
N ALA A 283 2.40 8.56 5.45
CA ALA A 283 2.35 8.36 6.89
C ALA A 283 2.32 6.87 7.22
N VAL A 284 2.46 6.52 8.49
CA VAL A 284 2.33 5.14 8.97
C VAL A 284 1.07 5.06 9.82
N PHE A 285 0.24 4.06 9.59
CA PHE A 285 -0.93 3.84 10.43
C PHE A 285 -0.51 3.39 11.84
N PRO A 286 -1.21 3.83 12.91
CA PRO A 286 -2.23 4.88 12.96
C PRO A 286 -1.73 6.30 12.59
N ASP A 287 -2.39 6.98 11.65
CA ASP A 287 -1.97 8.30 11.14
C ASP A 287 -2.90 9.46 11.51
N GLY A 288 -3.66 9.32 12.60
CA GLY A 288 -4.55 10.37 13.13
C GLY A 288 -6.00 10.28 12.66
N GLU A 289 -6.72 11.40 12.68
CA GLU A 289 -8.10 11.49 12.21
C GLU A 289 -8.15 12.01 10.78
N HIS A 290 -8.91 11.32 9.93
CA HIS A 290 -9.08 11.67 8.52
C HIS A 290 -10.56 11.67 8.17
N THR A 291 -10.93 12.44 7.15
CA THR A 291 -12.32 12.50 6.70
C THR A 291 -12.68 11.20 5.99
N ALA A 292 -13.57 10.41 6.61
CA ALA A 292 -14.11 9.22 5.97
C ALA A 292 -14.86 9.58 4.68
N ALA A 293 -14.70 8.73 3.65
CA ALA A 293 -15.46 8.87 2.41
C ALA A 293 -16.97 8.71 2.70
N SER A 294 -17.82 9.52 2.07
CA SER A 294 -19.28 9.46 2.26
C SER A 294 -19.89 8.12 1.79
N ASN A 295 -19.27 7.50 0.79
CA ASN A 295 -19.59 6.15 0.29
C ASN A 295 -18.79 5.04 1.00
N GLY A 296 -17.88 5.41 1.92
CA GLY A 296 -16.97 4.51 2.61
C GLY A 296 -15.94 3.79 1.74
N ASN A 297 -15.71 4.27 0.52
CA ASN A 297 -14.74 3.71 -0.41
C ASN A 297 -13.43 4.51 -0.35
N GLN A 298 -12.33 3.80 -0.11
CA GLN A 298 -11.02 4.40 0.11
C GLN A 298 -9.94 3.68 -0.69
N ALA A 299 -8.85 4.39 -0.95
CA ALA A 299 -7.68 3.83 -1.60
C ALA A 299 -6.39 4.39 -1.01
N TYR A 300 -5.39 3.53 -0.92
CA TYR A 300 -4.08 3.83 -0.36
C TYR A 300 -2.99 3.25 -1.26
N ALA A 301 -1.87 3.96 -1.45
CA ALA A 301 -0.67 3.35 -2.01
C ALA A 301 0.24 2.87 -0.88
N LEU A 302 0.70 1.62 -0.98
CA LEU A 302 1.74 1.05 -0.15
C LEU A 302 3.11 1.48 -0.70
N TRP A 303 3.93 2.00 0.19
CA TRP A 303 5.33 2.34 -0.07
C TRP A 303 6.23 1.47 0.81
N GLN A 304 7.21 0.77 0.23
CA GLN A 304 8.17 -0.04 0.99
C GLN A 304 9.62 0.35 0.69
N SER A 305 10.47 0.22 1.70
CA SER A 305 11.88 0.61 1.62
C SER A 305 12.72 -0.45 0.92
N TYR A 306 13.41 -0.06 -0.16
CA TYR A 306 14.38 -0.88 -0.85
C TYR A 306 15.78 -0.34 -0.61
N SER A 307 16.75 -1.24 -0.45
CA SER A 307 18.17 -0.88 -0.53
C SER A 307 18.83 -1.54 -1.74
N CYS A 308 19.75 -0.83 -2.38
CA CYS A 308 20.49 -1.37 -3.52
C CYS A 308 21.79 -0.62 -3.76
N CYS A 309 22.66 -1.21 -4.57
CA CYS A 309 23.87 -0.57 -5.06
C CYS A 309 24.20 -0.99 -6.49
N GLN A 310 24.92 -0.13 -7.21
CA GLN A 310 25.34 -0.44 -8.57
C GLN A 310 26.32 -1.60 -8.59
N ARG A 311 26.08 -2.60 -9.43
CA ARG A 311 27.07 -3.65 -9.68
C ARG A 311 28.32 -3.05 -10.34
N ARG A 312 29.47 -3.17 -9.67
CA ARG A 312 30.78 -2.66 -10.15
C ARG A 312 31.85 -3.75 -10.34
N GLY A 313 31.48 -5.02 -10.20
CA GLY A 313 32.38 -6.16 -10.39
C GLY A 313 31.61 -7.47 -10.59
N GLN A 314 32.33 -8.55 -10.88
CA GLN A 314 31.71 -9.86 -11.09
C GLN A 314 31.16 -10.44 -9.77
N ARG A 315 31.88 -10.24 -8.65
CA ARG A 315 31.52 -10.80 -7.34
C ARG A 315 31.25 -9.70 -6.31
N PHE A 316 30.14 -9.81 -5.58
CA PHE A 316 29.89 -8.97 -4.41
C PHE A 316 30.69 -9.50 -3.22
N LEU A 317 31.35 -8.61 -2.49
CA LEU A 317 32.15 -8.95 -1.33
C LEU A 317 31.37 -8.68 -0.04
N SER A 318 30.99 -7.43 0.17
CA SER A 318 30.28 -6.98 1.37
C SER A 318 29.67 -5.59 1.17
N SER A 319 28.92 -5.12 2.16
CA SER A 319 28.48 -3.74 2.28
C SER A 319 28.67 -3.23 3.70
N THR A 320 28.95 -1.93 3.83
CA THR A 320 28.93 -1.20 5.10
C THR A 320 27.75 -0.23 5.09
N ASP A 321 27.08 -0.10 6.23
CA ASP A 321 25.99 0.85 6.43
C ASP A 321 26.51 2.09 7.18
N ILE A 322 25.86 3.25 6.97
CA ILE A 322 26.16 4.52 7.67
C ILE A 322 25.07 4.89 8.66
#